data_AF-A0A2W4PK92-F1
#
_entry.id   AF-A0A2W4PK92-F1
#
_cell.length_a   1.000
_cell.length_b   1.000
_cell.length_c   1.000
_cell.angle_alpha   90.00
_cell.angle_beta   90.00
_cell.angle_gamma   90.00
#
_symmetry.space_group_name_H-M   'P 1'
#
loop_
_entity.id
_entity.type
_entity.pdbx_description
1 polymer ?
#
loop_
_entity_poly.entity_id
_entity_poly.type
_entity_poly.pdbx_seq_one_letter_code
_entity_poly.pdbx_strand_id
1 'polypeptide(L)' 'MARLNAGEVVPPDQYYMRALARFDAPAGPYDWLNKALFVSWGERYADKVVIHYYQVL' A
#
# COMPACT_ATOMS: atom_id res chain seq x y z
N MET A 1 -9.59 2.17 -15.43
CA MET A 1 -9.01 3.45 -14.98
C MET A 1 -9.98 4.63 -15.02
N ALA A 2 -10.84 4.78 -16.04
CA ALA A 2 -11.77 5.92 -16.13
C ALA A 2 -12.62 6.16 -14.86
N ARG A 3 -13.25 5.11 -14.32
CA ARG A 3 -14.06 5.17 -13.08
C ARG A 3 -13.25 5.62 -11.85
N LEU A 4 -12.04 5.09 -11.68
CA LEU A 4 -11.11 5.51 -10.61
C LEU A 4 -10.71 6.98 -10.75
N ASN A 5 -10.45 7.44 -11.98
CA ASN A 5 -10.10 8.83 -12.26
C ASN A 5 -11.29 9.78 -12.07
N ALA A 6 -12.51 9.27 -12.25
CA ALA A 6 -13.75 9.99 -11.94
C ALA A 6 -14.08 10.00 -10.43
N GLY A 7 -13.26 9.34 -9.60
CA GLY A 7 -13.48 9.26 -8.15
C GLY A 7 -14.61 8.30 -7.74
N GLU A 8 -15.09 7.46 -8.64
CA GLU A 8 -16.05 6.42 -8.29
C GLU A 8 -15.42 5.39 -7.35
N VAL A 9 -16.23 4.85 -6.44
CA VAL A 9 -15.82 3.70 -5.62
C VAL A 9 -15.77 2.48 -6.54
N VAL A 10 -14.56 1.97 -6.76
CA VAL A 10 -14.31 0.76 -7.54
C VAL A 10 -13.78 -0.31 -6.59
N PRO A 11 -14.36 -1.52 -6.57
CA PRO A 11 -13.85 -2.63 -5.77
C PRO A 11 -12.36 -2.90 -6.07
N PRO A 12 -11.50 -3.09 -5.05
CA PRO A 12 -10.05 -3.23 -5.23
C PRO A 12 -9.58 -4.47 -5.99
N ASP A 13 -10.44 -5.48 -6.14
CA ASP A 13 -10.23 -6.67 -6.95
C ASP A 13 -10.42 -6.41 -8.46
N GLN A 14 -11.02 -5.27 -8.82
CA GLN A 14 -11.25 -4.88 -10.22
C GLN A 14 -10.12 -4.06 -10.83
N TYR A 15 -9.03 -3.80 -10.10
CA TYR A 15 -7.85 -3.13 -10.63
C TYR A 15 -6.56 -3.58 -9.95
N TYR A 16 -5.44 -3.45 -10.66
CA TYR A 16 -4.14 -3.79 -10.12
C TYR A 16 -3.48 -2.58 -9.48
N MET A 17 -3.33 -2.62 -8.16
CA MET A 17 -2.59 -1.64 -7.37
C MET A 17 -1.77 -2.38 -6.31
N ARG A 18 -0.49 -2.59 -6.62
CA ARG A 18 0.49 -3.29 -5.79
C ARG A 18 1.80 -2.50 -5.78
N ALA A 19 2.51 -2.53 -4.67
CA ALA A 19 3.80 -1.88 -4.54
C ALA A 19 4.74 -2.65 -3.60
N LEU A 20 6.03 -2.32 -3.67
CA LEU A 20 6.99 -2.66 -2.64
C LEU A 20 7.13 -1.46 -1.70
N ALA A 21 7.19 -1.73 -0.40
CA ALA A 21 7.42 -0.70 0.59
C ALA A 21 8.86 -0.78 1.10
N ARG A 22 9.51 0.37 1.15
CA ARG A 22 10.75 0.56 1.88
C ARG A 22 10.50 1.56 2.98
N PHE A 23 10.81 1.16 4.20
CA PHE A 23 10.73 2.04 5.36
C PHE A 23 12.12 2.61 5.68
N ASP A 24 12.10 3.79 6.29
CA ASP A 24 13.25 4.40 6.95
C ASP A 24 12.82 4.69 8.39
N ALA A 25 13.22 3.82 9.31
CA ALA A 25 12.89 3.88 10.72
C ALA A 25 14.15 4.20 11.55
N PRO A 26 14.04 5.04 12.59
CA PRO A 26 15.15 5.26 13.51
C PRO A 26 15.49 3.98 14.27
N ALA A 27 16.72 3.90 14.78
CA ALA A 27 17.14 2.82 15.67
C ALA A 27 16.20 2.71 16.89
N GLY A 28 15.80 1.49 17.25
CA GLY A 28 14.91 1.22 18.37
C GLY A 28 13.83 0.19 18.02
N PRO A 29 12.61 0.31 18.58
CA PRO A 29 11.59 -0.74 18.51
C PRO A 29 11.09 -1.05 17.08
N TYR A 30 11.26 -0.12 16.13
CA TYR A 30 10.80 -0.26 14.76
C TYR A 30 11.93 -0.52 13.75
N ASP A 31 13.17 -0.71 14.20
CA ASP A 31 14.33 -0.94 13.32
C ASP A 31 14.18 -2.21 12.44
N TRP A 32 13.32 -3.15 12.84
CA TRP A 32 12.99 -4.32 12.03
C TRP A 32 12.35 -3.97 10.67
N LEU A 33 11.67 -2.82 10.56
CA LEU A 33 11.10 -2.33 9.31
C LEU A 33 12.17 -2.03 8.25
N ASN A 34 13.38 -1.65 8.67
CA ASN A 34 14.51 -1.40 7.77
C ASN A 34 15.11 -2.71 7.21
N LYS A 35 14.81 -3.85 7.84
CA LYS A 35 15.50 -5.13 7.65
C LYS A 35 14.66 -6.21 6.98
N ALA A 36 13.46 -5.85 6.53
CA ALA A 36 12.54 -6.79 5.87
C ALA A 36 12.02 -6.23 4.54
N LEU A 37 11.62 -7.14 3.65
CA LEU A 37 10.91 -6.79 2.43
C LEU A 37 9.41 -6.71 2.74
N PHE A 38 8.76 -5.67 2.23
CA PHE A 38 7.32 -5.50 2.35
C PHE A 38 6.67 -5.41 0.99
N VAL A 39 5.60 -6.17 0.82
CA VAL A 39 4.67 -6.04 -0.31
C VAL A 39 3.41 -5.35 0.17
N SER A 40 2.72 -4.65 -0.72
CA SER A 40 1.47 -3.99 -0.39
C SER A 40 0.43 -4.08 -1.50
N TRP A 41 -0.81 -3.84 -1.11
CA TRP A 41 -1.90 -3.55 -2.03
C TRP A 41 -2.69 -2.33 -1.57
N GLY A 42 -3.36 -1.67 -2.52
CA GLY A 42 -4.00 -0.38 -2.28
C GLY A 42 -5.48 -0.32 -2.68
N GLU A 43 -6.26 0.38 -1.86
CA GLU A 43 -7.62 0.82 -2.14
C GLU A 43 -7.61 2.30 -2.51
N ARG A 44 -8.17 2.66 -3.67
CA ARG A 44 -8.22 4.05 -4.12
C ARG A 44 -9.64 4.57 -4.02
N TYR A 45 -9.79 5.61 -3.20
CA TYR A 45 -11.02 6.40 -3.06
C TYR A 45 -10.79 7.80 -3.65
N ALA A 46 -11.85 8.60 -3.71
CA ALA A 46 -11.76 9.96 -4.22
C ALA A 46 -10.87 10.88 -3.36
N ASP A 47 -10.88 10.68 -2.04
CA ASP A 47 -10.26 11.54 -1.04
C ASP A 47 -9.06 10.91 -0.33
N LYS A 48 -8.86 9.59 -0.48
CA LYS A 48 -7.82 8.85 0.24
C LYS A 48 -7.34 7.62 -0.53
N VAL A 49 -6.19 7.13 -0.08
CA VAL A 49 -5.67 5.82 -0.47
C VAL A 49 -5.42 5.02 0.80
N VAL A 50 -5.97 3.81 0.88
CA VAL A 50 -5.69 2.88 1.97
C VAL A 50 -4.65 1.89 1.46
N ILE A 51 -3.52 1.74 2.16
CA ILE A 51 -2.45 0.82 1.78
C ILE A 51 -2.30 -0.24 2.87
N HIS A 52 -2.37 -1.50 2.47
CA HIS A 52 -2.17 -2.64 3.35
C HIS A 52 -0.75 -3.20 3.14
N TYR A 53 0.08 -3.20 4.19
CA TYR A 53 1.45 -3.69 4.13
C TYR A 53 1.57 -5.09 4.74
N TYR A 54 2.38 -5.93 4.10
CA TYR A 54 2.67 -7.29 4.55
C TYR A 54 4.17 -7.51 4.51
N GLN A 55 4.72 -8.05 5.61
CA GLN A 55 6.10 -8.50 5.67
C GLN A 55 6.24 -9.84 4.94
N VAL A 56 7.31 -9.97 4.15
CA VAL A 56 7.71 -11.24 3.54
C VAL A 56 8.52 -12.06 4.56
N LEU A 57 8.16 -13.33 4.75
CA LEU A 57 8.81 -14.29 5.66
C LEU A 57 9.71 -15.26 4.91
#